data_AF-A0A957MCY1-F1
#
_entry.id   AF-A0A957MCY1-F1
#
_cell.length_a   1.000
_cell.length_b   1.000
_cell.length_c   1.000
_cell.angle_alpha   90.00
_cell.angle_beta   90.00
_cell.angle_gamma   90.00
#
_symmetry.space_group_name_H-M   'P 1'
#
loop_
_entity.id
_entity.type
_entity.pdbx_description
1 polymer ?
#
loop_
_entity_poly.entity_id
_entity_poly.type
_entity_poly.pdbx_seq_one_letter_code
_entity_poly.pdbx_strand_id
1 'polypeptide(L)'
;HGANRLGASALMQGLADGYFVLPSTLPNYIASTKLEKVDENADAVKEAVANVQGITKRLMSVKGTKSVDHYHRELGKIVWDYCGMSRTAEGLEKALTLIPE
;
A
#
# COMPACT_ATOMS: atom_id res chain seq x y z
N HIS A 1 -1.89 -15.86 -6.49
CA HIS A 1 -0.78 -16.77 -6.86
C HIS A 1 -0.47 -17.86 -5.82
N GLY A 2 -1.00 -17.82 -4.59
CA GLY A 2 -0.53 -18.70 -3.51
C GLY A 2 0.78 -18.19 -2.89
N ALA A 3 1.50 -19.05 -2.17
CA ALA A 3 2.74 -18.68 -1.48
C ALA A 3 3.93 -18.42 -2.44
N ASN A 4 3.89 -19.01 -3.64
CA ASN A 4 4.90 -18.83 -4.67
C ASN A 4 4.22 -18.58 -6.00
N ARG A 5 4.71 -17.59 -6.72
CA ARG A 5 4.17 -17.19 -8.01
C ARG A 5 5.07 -17.71 -9.14
N LEU A 6 4.45 -18.21 -10.21
CA LEU A 6 5.15 -18.64 -11.42
C LEU A 6 5.80 -17.46 -12.18
N GLY A 7 6.96 -17.70 -12.79
CA GLY A 7 7.64 -16.73 -13.65
C GLY A 7 6.71 -16.16 -14.73
N ALA A 8 6.89 -14.88 -15.08
CA ALA A 8 6.07 -14.12 -16.04
C ALA A 8 4.56 -13.97 -15.75
N SER A 9 4.01 -14.62 -14.71
CA SER A 9 2.57 -14.65 -14.47
C SER A 9 1.93 -13.32 -14.00
N ALA A 10 2.67 -12.25 -13.68
CA ALA A 10 2.11 -10.91 -13.33
C ALA A 10 1.49 -10.30 -14.54
N LEU A 11 2.25 -10.31 -15.62
CA LEU A 11 1.89 -9.58 -16.81
C LEU A 11 0.66 -10.26 -17.40
N MET A 12 0.67 -11.60 -17.39
CA MET A 12 -0.51 -12.39 -17.72
C MET A 12 -1.68 -12.15 -16.75
N GLN A 13 -1.45 -12.04 -15.44
CA GLN A 13 -2.52 -11.73 -14.50
C GLN A 13 -3.07 -10.31 -14.72
N GLY A 14 -2.22 -9.30 -14.86
CA GLY A 14 -2.66 -7.92 -15.13
C GLY A 14 -3.44 -7.81 -16.43
N LEU A 15 -3.02 -8.55 -17.48
CA LEU A 15 -3.78 -8.68 -18.71
C LEU A 15 -5.13 -9.36 -18.47
N ALA A 16 -5.16 -10.49 -17.77
CA ALA A 16 -6.38 -11.25 -17.54
C ALA A 16 -7.38 -10.49 -16.64
N ASP A 17 -6.90 -9.86 -15.57
CA ASP A 17 -7.70 -9.02 -14.68
C ASP A 17 -8.27 -7.82 -15.47
N GLY A 18 -7.44 -7.18 -16.29
CA GLY A 18 -7.87 -6.04 -17.11
C GLY A 18 -8.84 -6.41 -18.23
N TYR A 19 -8.67 -7.57 -18.87
CA TYR A 19 -9.42 -7.96 -20.06
C TYR A 19 -10.66 -8.82 -19.75
N PHE A 20 -10.60 -9.69 -18.74
CA PHE A 20 -11.68 -10.61 -18.42
C PHE A 20 -12.44 -10.24 -17.15
N VAL A 21 -11.73 -9.80 -16.10
CA VAL A 21 -12.37 -9.51 -14.80
C VAL A 21 -13.02 -8.14 -14.80
N LEU A 22 -12.27 -7.07 -15.14
CA LEU A 22 -12.81 -5.71 -15.10
C LEU A 22 -14.06 -5.54 -15.98
N PRO A 23 -14.09 -5.97 -17.26
CA PRO A 23 -15.24 -5.75 -18.12
C PRO A 23 -16.49 -6.51 -17.69
N SER A 24 -16.32 -7.63 -17.00
CA SER A 24 -17.44 -8.45 -16.53
C SER A 24 -18.01 -8.02 -15.19
N THR A 25 -17.25 -7.22 -14.41
CA THR A 25 -17.60 -6.88 -13.03
C THR A 25 -17.98 -5.41 -12.83
N LEU A 26 -17.28 -4.50 -13.51
CA LEU A 26 -17.39 -3.07 -13.23
C LEU A 26 -18.36 -2.31 -14.16
N PRO A 27 -18.36 -2.50 -15.50
CA PRO A 27 -19.20 -1.72 -16.41
C PRO A 27 -20.69 -1.83 -16.14
N ASN A 28 -21.18 -3.05 -15.91
CA ASN A 28 -22.60 -3.26 -15.61
C ASN A 28 -23.00 -2.51 -14.33
N TYR A 29 -22.21 -2.62 -13.26
CA TYR A 29 -22.47 -1.91 -12.02
C TYR A 29 -22.48 -0.39 -12.21
N ILE A 30 -21.47 0.18 -12.89
CA ILE A 30 -21.41 1.63 -13.14
C ILE A 30 -22.57 2.10 -14.04
N ALA A 31 -22.92 1.34 -15.08
CA ALA A 31 -23.96 1.71 -16.02
C ALA A 31 -25.38 1.60 -15.42
N SER A 32 -25.63 0.61 -14.55
CA SER A 32 -26.95 0.39 -13.96
C SER A 32 -27.15 1.10 -12.62
N THR A 33 -26.08 1.52 -11.95
CA THR A 33 -26.16 2.16 -10.65
C THR A 33 -26.21 3.68 -10.81
N LYS A 34 -27.25 4.31 -10.28
CA LYS A 34 -27.30 5.76 -10.18
C LYS A 34 -26.32 6.21 -9.10
N LEU A 35 -25.16 6.69 -9.52
CA LEU A 35 -24.17 7.30 -8.63
C LEU A 35 -24.55 8.76 -8.40
N GLU A 36 -24.81 9.13 -7.14
CA GLU A 36 -25.03 10.53 -6.78
C GLU A 36 -23.74 11.33 -6.98
N LYS A 37 -23.90 12.60 -7.37
CA LYS A 37 -22.75 13.49 -7.49
C LYS A 37 -22.17 13.68 -6.09
N VAL A 38 -20.90 13.34 -5.94
CA VAL A 38 -20.16 13.62 -4.71
C VAL A 38 -19.85 15.12 -4.67
N ASP A 39 -20.37 15.80 -3.66
CA ASP A 39 -20.05 17.21 -3.39
C ASP A 39 -18.69 17.29 -2.70
N GLU A 40 -17.83 18.18 -3.17
CA GLU A 40 -16.54 18.48 -2.53
C GLU A 40 -16.69 19.00 -1.10
N ASN A 41 -17.88 19.53 -0.77
CA ASN A 41 -18.23 20.03 0.54
C ASN A 41 -18.84 18.98 1.47
N ALA A 42 -19.04 17.76 1.01
CA ALA A 42 -19.51 16.67 1.86
C ALA A 42 -18.49 16.40 2.98
N ASP A 43 -18.98 16.07 4.17
CA ASP A 43 -18.13 15.89 5.36
C ASP A 43 -17.05 14.83 5.14
N ALA A 44 -17.38 13.70 4.49
CA ALA A 44 -16.42 12.65 4.17
C ALA A 44 -15.28 13.12 3.24
N VAL A 45 -15.58 14.01 2.28
CA VAL A 45 -14.56 14.56 1.38
C VAL A 45 -13.67 15.54 2.12
N LYS A 46 -14.26 16.46 2.89
CA LYS A 46 -13.53 17.40 3.74
C LYS A 46 -12.63 16.69 4.74
N GLU A 47 -13.12 15.63 5.38
CA GLU A 47 -12.35 14.81 6.31
C GLU A 47 -11.15 14.15 5.62
N ALA A 48 -11.37 13.51 4.46
CA ALA A 48 -10.30 12.87 3.70
C ALA A 48 -9.21 13.88 3.28
N VAL A 49 -9.62 15.06 2.79
CA VAL A 49 -8.71 16.13 2.40
C VAL A 49 -7.94 16.66 3.61
N ALA A 50 -8.64 16.96 4.70
CA ALA A 50 -8.02 17.47 5.93
C ALA A 50 -7.04 16.46 6.54
N ASN A 51 -7.34 15.16 6.49
CA ASN A 51 -6.45 14.10 6.94
C ASN A 51 -5.14 14.09 6.13
N VAL A 52 -5.22 14.04 4.80
CA VAL A 52 -4.03 14.06 3.93
C VAL A 52 -3.22 15.33 4.14
N GLN A 53 -3.88 16.49 4.16
CA GLN A 53 -3.20 17.77 4.43
C GLN A 53 -2.53 17.79 5.80
N GLY A 54 -3.17 17.23 6.82
CA GLY A 54 -2.63 17.08 8.17
C GLY A 54 -1.39 16.19 8.20
N ILE A 55 -1.42 15.03 7.54
CA ILE A 55 -0.27 14.13 7.41
C ILE A 55 0.88 14.84 6.69
N THR A 56 0.62 15.46 5.53
CA THR A 56 1.63 16.17 4.75
C THR A 56 2.25 17.31 5.56
N LYS A 57 1.42 18.16 6.18
CA LYS A 57 1.91 19.27 7.02
C LYS A 57 2.76 18.76 8.16
N ARG A 58 2.31 17.70 8.87
CA ARG A 58 3.06 17.07 9.95
C ARG A 58 4.44 16.64 9.47
N LEU A 59 4.50 15.83 8.40
CA LEU A 59 5.76 15.31 7.84
C LEU A 59 6.70 16.43 7.36
N MET A 60 6.17 17.41 6.61
CA MET A 60 6.97 18.52 6.08
C MET A 60 7.46 19.48 7.17
N SER A 61 6.76 19.54 8.31
CA SER A 61 7.16 20.38 9.46
C SER A 61 8.23 19.74 10.34
N VAL A 62 8.53 18.45 10.15
CA VAL A 62 9.56 17.74 10.92
C VAL A 62 10.93 18.32 10.57
N LYS A 63 11.59 18.94 11.55
CA LYS A 63 12.97 19.44 11.44
C LYS A 63 13.97 18.37 11.87
N GLY A 64 13.81 17.17 11.31
CA GLY A 64 14.64 16.02 11.62
C GLY A 64 16.03 16.12 10.99
N THR A 65 16.96 15.31 11.48
CA THR A 65 18.34 15.23 10.94
C THR A 65 18.53 14.10 9.93
N LYS A 66 17.47 13.31 9.68
CA LYS A 66 17.48 12.11 8.83
C LYS A 66 16.54 12.29 7.63
N SER A 67 16.98 11.83 6.46
CA SER A 67 16.16 11.80 5.24
C SER A 67 15.24 10.58 5.22
N VAL A 68 14.25 10.59 4.32
CA VAL A 68 13.37 9.43 4.08
C VAL A 68 14.18 8.18 3.69
N ASP A 69 15.24 8.36 2.91
CA ASP A 69 16.13 7.27 2.49
C ASP A 69 16.82 6.57 3.66
N HIS A 70 17.10 7.28 4.76
CA HIS A 70 17.67 6.68 5.96
C HIS A 70 16.73 5.60 6.51
N TYR A 71 15.48 5.96 6.76
CA TYR A 71 14.47 5.03 7.27
C TYR A 71 14.15 3.90 6.28
N HIS A 72 14.09 4.21 4.97
CA HIS A 72 13.90 3.18 3.95
C HIS A 72 15.01 2.12 3.98
N ARG A 73 16.28 2.55 4.11
CA ARG A 73 17.42 1.64 4.18
C ARG A 73 17.48 0.86 5.48
N GLU A 74 17.16 1.48 6.62
CA GLU A 74 17.14 0.79 7.91
C GLU A 74 16.05 -0.28 7.96
N LEU A 75 14.82 0.08 7.59
CA LEU A 75 13.73 -0.89 7.48
C LEU A 75 14.05 -1.99 6.46
N GLY A 76 14.57 -1.60 5.29
CA GLY A 76 14.97 -2.54 4.25
C GLY A 76 16.02 -3.54 4.74
N LYS A 77 16.99 -3.08 5.55
CA LYS A 77 18.01 -3.94 6.15
C LYS A 77 17.41 -4.92 7.16
N ILE A 78 16.52 -4.47 8.05
CA ILE A 78 15.83 -5.37 9.00
C ILE A 78 15.07 -6.47 8.26
N VAL A 79 14.29 -6.10 7.24
CA VAL A 79 13.52 -7.06 6.44
C VAL A 79 14.44 -8.00 5.66
N TRP A 80 15.55 -7.51 5.13
CA TRP A 80 16.54 -8.32 4.42
C TRP A 80 17.19 -9.37 5.34
N ASP A 81 17.62 -8.94 6.53
CA ASP A 81 18.37 -9.78 7.47
C ASP A 81 17.49 -10.84 8.13
N TYR A 82 16.23 -10.54 8.45
CA TYR A 82 15.37 -11.41 9.27
C TYR A 82 14.14 -11.99 8.55
N CYS A 83 13.69 -11.37 7.45
CA CYS A 83 12.48 -11.76 6.71
C CYS A 83 12.77 -12.21 5.26
N GLY A 84 14.04 -12.55 4.95
CA GLY A 84 14.48 -13.01 3.65
C GLY A 84 14.05 -14.44 3.30
N MET A 85 14.80 -15.09 2.41
CA MET A 85 14.50 -16.46 1.95
C MET A 85 14.49 -17.48 3.10
N SER A 86 15.53 -17.45 3.94
CA SER A 86 15.63 -18.27 5.15
C SER A 86 15.13 -17.49 6.34
N ARG A 87 14.31 -18.11 7.18
CA ARG A 87 13.66 -17.48 8.34
C ARG A 87 13.66 -18.45 9.52
N THR A 88 13.85 -17.93 10.72
CA THR A 88 13.64 -18.65 11.98
C THR A 88 12.62 -17.91 12.84
N ALA A 89 12.01 -18.61 13.81
CA ALA A 89 11.02 -18.00 14.70
C ALA A 89 11.63 -16.82 15.48
N GLU A 90 12.82 -17.02 16.04
CA GLU A 90 13.53 -16.04 16.85
C GLU A 90 13.93 -14.81 16.01
N GLY A 91 14.33 -15.02 14.75
CA GLY A 91 14.66 -13.94 13.82
C GLY A 91 13.43 -13.09 13.47
N LEU A 92 12.29 -13.72 13.22
CA LEU A 92 11.04 -13.03 12.94
C LEU A 92 10.49 -12.29 14.17
N GLU A 93 10.60 -12.88 15.36
CA GLU A 93 10.25 -12.22 16.63
C GLU A 93 11.11 -10.97 16.86
N LYS A 94 12.41 -11.04 16.57
CA LYS A 94 13.30 -9.89 16.63
C LYS A 94 12.95 -8.81 15.59
N ALA A 95 12.55 -9.19 14.38
CA ALA A 95 12.10 -8.22 13.38
C ALA A 95 10.84 -7.48 13.84
N LEU A 96 9.90 -8.19 14.47
CA LEU A 96 8.67 -7.60 15.02
C LEU A 96 8.96 -6.53 16.08
N THR A 97 10.03 -6.66 16.86
CA THR A 97 10.43 -5.64 17.84
C THR A 97 11.17 -4.47 17.21
N LEU A 98 12.00 -4.70 16.17
CA LEU A 98 12.84 -3.66 15.57
C LEU A 98 12.10 -2.75 14.57
N ILE A 99 11.11 -3.25 13.84
CA ILE A 99 10.39 -2.45 12.82
C ILE A 99 9.65 -1.24 13.40
N PRO A 100 9.02 -1.33 14.59
CA PRO A 100 8.31 -0.19 15.19
C PRO A 100 9.21 0.86 15.87
N GLU A 101 10.50 0.57 16.07
CA GLU A 101 11.50 1.50 16.65
C GLU A 101 11.87 2.63 15.67
#